data_AF-A0A8T4PGT3-F1
#
_entry.id   AF-A0A8T4PGT3-F1
#
_cell.length_a   1.000
_cell.length_b   1.000
_cell.length_c   1.000
_cell.angle_alpha   90.00
_cell.angle_beta   90.00
_cell.angle_gamma   90.00
#
_symmetry.space_group_name_H-M   'P 1'
#
loop_
_entity.id
_entity.type
_entity.pdbx_description
1 polymer ?
#
loop_
_entity_poly.entity_id
_entity_poly.type
_entity_poly.pdbx_seq_one_letter_code
_entity_poly.pdbx_strand_id
1 'polypeptide(L)'
;MLEKKRKASIFEKLLLVVGLLVLVIGYFLINRVFIADNYTLSWGFLQTVFLWLLMVIFIVVLAIGEDIKESILSDQFEEIRSLRKDINDILRGKKS
;
A
#
# COMPACT_ATOMS: atom_id res chain seq x y z
N MET A 1 12.70 8.21 -21.48
CA MET A 1 12.05 7.65 -20.28
C MET A 1 12.56 8.41 -19.08
N LEU A 2 11.84 9.42 -18.62
CA LEU A 2 12.19 10.14 -17.40
C LEU A 2 11.59 9.34 -16.24
N GLU A 3 12.44 8.67 -15.45
CA GLU A 3 12.05 8.11 -14.15
C GLU A 3 11.60 9.27 -13.26
N LYS A 4 10.28 9.54 -13.27
CA LYS A 4 9.61 10.42 -12.31
C LYS A 4 9.84 9.74 -10.97
N LYS A 5 10.86 10.17 -10.21
CA LYS A 5 11.15 9.65 -8.86
C LYS A 5 9.86 9.70 -8.05
N ARG A 6 9.18 8.55 -7.94
CA ARG A 6 8.02 8.37 -7.09
C ARG A 6 8.51 8.67 -5.68
N LYS A 7 8.11 9.81 -5.13
CA LYS A 7 8.38 10.09 -3.72
C LYS A 7 7.55 9.07 -2.97
N ALA A 8 8.20 8.11 -2.31
CA ALA A 8 7.52 7.19 -1.41
C ALA A 8 6.64 8.01 -0.47
N SER A 9 5.32 7.87 -0.65
CA SER A 9 4.33 8.64 0.08
C SER A 9 4.46 8.32 1.58
N ILE A 10 4.01 9.23 2.44
CA ILE A 10 4.01 8.99 3.89
C ILE A 10 3.18 7.73 4.19
N PHE A 11 2.19 7.43 3.36
CA PHE A 11 1.40 6.22 3.42
C PHE A 11 2.19 4.95 3.08
N GLU A 12 2.98 4.93 2.00
CA GLU A 12 3.82 3.77 1.65
C GLU A 12 4.77 3.41 2.81
N LYS A 13 5.37 4.43 3.44
CA LYS A 13 6.21 4.25 4.64
C LYS A 13 5.41 3.73 5.83
N LEU A 14 4.21 4.24 6.07
CA LEU A 14 3.33 3.78 7.15
C LEU A 14 2.93 2.32 6.93
N LEU A 15 2.56 1.95 5.70
CA LEU A 15 2.10 0.62 5.35
C LEU A 15 3.23 -0.41 5.42
N LEU A 16 4.46 -0.02 5.08
CA LEU A 16 5.66 -0.83 5.33
C LEU A 16 5.90 -1.06 6.83
N VAL A 17 5.76 -0.02 7.67
CA VAL A 17 5.92 -0.15 9.12
C VAL A 17 4.83 -1.07 9.70
N VAL A 18 3.57 -0.89 9.28
CA VAL A 18 2.45 -1.75 9.70
C VAL A 18 2.66 -3.20 9.23
N GLY A 19 3.08 -3.41 7.98
CA GLY A 19 3.39 -4.74 7.45
C GLY A 19 4.49 -5.44 8.24
N LEU A 20 5.56 -4.71 8.60
CA LEU A 20 6.64 -5.23 9.43
C LEU A 20 6.14 -5.60 10.84
N LEU A 21 5.33 -4.75 11.46
CA LEU A 21 4.74 -5.04 12.77
C LEU A 21 3.86 -6.28 12.74
N VAL A 22 3.03 -6.45 11.70
CA VAL A 22 2.18 -7.64 11.54
C VAL A 22 3.01 -8.92 11.36
N LEU A 23 4.15 -8.85 10.66
CA LEU A 23 5.06 -9.98 10.54
C LEU A 23 5.65 -10.39 11.90
N VAL A 24 6.18 -9.43 12.66
CA VAL A 24 6.83 -9.69 13.95
C VAL A 24 5.81 -10.16 14.99
N ILE A 25 4.68 -9.44 15.13
CA ILE A 25 3.64 -9.75 16.10
C ILE A 25 2.95 -11.07 15.74
N GLY A 26 2.67 -11.29 14.45
CA GLY A 26 2.05 -12.53 14.00
C GLY A 26 2.94 -13.74 14.22
N TYR A 27 4.25 -13.65 13.95
CA TYR A 27 5.19 -14.71 14.30
C TYR A 27 5.22 -14.98 15.81
N PHE A 28 5.24 -13.93 16.63
CA PHE A 28 5.22 -14.06 18.09
C PHE A 28 3.93 -14.76 18.59
N LEU A 29 2.77 -14.39 18.04
CA LEU A 29 1.49 -15.00 18.37
C LEU A 29 1.44 -16.47 17.95
N ILE A 30 1.91 -16.80 16.75
CA ILE A 30 1.99 -18.18 16.25
C ILE A 30 2.88 -19.02 17.16
N ASN A 31 4.04 -18.50 17.56
CA ASN A 31 4.94 -19.20 18.47
C ASN A 31 4.30 -19.41 19.84
N ARG A 32 3.56 -18.42 20.36
CA ARG A 32 2.81 -18.57 21.61
C ARG A 32 1.74 -19.66 21.54
N VAL A 33 0.99 -19.73 20.43
CA VAL A 33 0.00 -20.79 20.19
C VAL A 33 0.69 -22.15 20.11
N PHE A 34 1.83 -22.23 19.43
CA PHE A 34 2.60 -23.47 19.33
C PHE A 34 3.09 -24.00 20.69
N ILE A 35 3.55 -23.12 21.56
CA ILE A 35 3.97 -23.48 22.93
C ILE A 35 2.75 -23.86 23.78
N ALA A 36 1.63 -23.15 23.65
CA ALA A 36 0.41 -23.43 24.39
C ALA A 36 -0.22 -24.79 24.02
N ASP A 37 -0.11 -25.20 22.76
CA ASP A 37 -0.59 -26.51 22.27
C ASP A 37 0.43 -27.65 22.48
N ASN A 38 1.34 -27.53 23.45
CA ASN A 38 2.36 -28.53 23.79
C ASN A 38 3.21 -28.98 22.59
N TYR A 39 3.58 -28.06 21.71
CA TYR A 39 4.38 -28.34 20.51
C TYR A 39 3.70 -29.32 19.53
N THR A 40 2.40 -29.53 19.67
CA THR A 40 1.64 -30.37 18.76
C THR A 40 1.15 -29.56 17.57
N LEU A 41 1.21 -30.17 16.37
CA LEU A 41 0.60 -29.62 15.17
C LEU A 41 -0.92 -29.80 15.24
N SER A 42 -1.56 -28.95 16.03
CA SER A 42 -3.00 -28.87 16.19
C SER A 42 -3.65 -28.22 14.97
N TRP A 43 -4.91 -28.57 14.71
CA TRP A 43 -5.71 -27.93 13.65
C TRP A 43 -5.85 -26.42 13.88
N GLY A 44 -5.93 -25.99 15.14
CA GLY A 44 -5.97 -24.57 15.50
C GLY A 44 -4.69 -23.82 15.15
N PHE A 45 -3.53 -24.48 15.26
CA PHE A 45 -2.25 -23.91 14.84
C PHE A 45 -2.21 -23.71 13.32
N LEU A 46 -2.61 -24.73 12.55
CA LEU A 46 -2.66 -24.65 11.08
C LEU A 46 -3.59 -23.51 10.63
N GLN A 47 -4.78 -23.41 11.22
CA GLN A 47 -5.72 -22.32 10.95
C GLN A 47 -5.10 -20.95 11.27
N THR A 48 -4.42 -20.81 12.41
CA THR A 48 -3.80 -19.55 12.83
C THR A 48 -2.71 -19.11 11.85
N VAL A 49 -1.82 -20.02 11.44
CA VAL A 49 -0.78 -19.74 10.44
C VAL A 49 -1.42 -19.36 9.09
N PHE A 50 -2.48 -20.06 8.68
CA PHE A 50 -3.17 -19.79 7.44
C PHE A 50 -3.83 -18.40 7.44
N LEU A 51 -4.54 -18.03 8.51
CA LEU A 51 -5.13 -16.70 8.65
C LEU A 51 -4.06 -15.60 8.69
N TRP A 52 -2.92 -15.86 9.34
CA TRP A 52 -1.82 -14.90 9.36
C TRP A 52 -1.23 -14.66 7.97
N LEU A 53 -0.99 -15.71 7.19
CA LEU A 53 -0.53 -15.59 5.80
C LEU A 53 -1.54 -14.82 4.95
N LEU A 54 -2.84 -15.09 5.13
CA LEU A 54 -3.91 -14.39 4.44
C LEU A 54 -3.94 -12.89 4.78
N MET A 55 -3.71 -12.55 6.05
CA MET A 55 -3.52 -11.15 6.49
C MET A 55 -2.34 -10.47 5.78
N VAL A 56 -1.19 -11.16 5.68
CA VAL A 56 -0.01 -10.62 4.96
C VAL A 56 -0.34 -10.36 3.49
N ILE A 57 -1.06 -11.27 2.83
CA ILE A 57 -1.50 -11.08 1.44
C ILE A 57 -2.39 -9.85 1.31
N PHE A 58 -3.35 -9.64 2.21
CA PHE A 58 -4.20 -8.45 2.16
C PHE A 58 -3.42 -7.16 2.33
N ILE A 59 -2.39 -7.12 3.19
CA ILE A 59 -1.53 -5.94 3.33
C ILE A 59 -0.82 -5.64 2.01
N VAL A 60 -0.31 -6.66 1.32
CA VAL A 60 0.33 -6.49 0.00
C VAL A 60 -0.67 -5.97 -1.04
N VAL A 61 -1.89 -6.54 -1.08
CA VAL A 61 -2.94 -6.09 -2.01
C VAL A 61 -3.34 -4.64 -1.71
N LEU A 62 -3.43 -4.24 -0.44
CA LEU A 62 -3.70 -2.87 -0.04
C LEU A 62 -2.60 -1.91 -0.48
N ALA A 63 -1.34 -2.31 -0.34
CA ALA A 63 -0.19 -1.53 -0.81
C ALA A 63 -0.30 -1.24 -2.31
N ILE A 64 -0.60 -2.28 -3.12
CA ILE A 64 -0.75 -2.15 -4.56
C ILE A 64 -1.97 -1.30 -4.91
N GLY A 65 -3.09 -1.50 -4.21
CA GLY A 65 -4.32 -0.73 -4.44
C GLY A 65 -4.15 0.75 -4.12
N GLU A 66 -3.34 1.10 -3.13
CA GLU A 66 -2.98 2.47 -2.82
C GLU A 66 -2.10 3.09 -3.92
N ASP A 67 -1.06 2.38 -4.35
CA ASP A 67 -0.17 2.83 -5.44
C ASP A 67 -0.96 3.16 -6.72
N ILE A 68 -1.98 2.36 -7.05
CA ILE A 68 -2.87 2.60 -8.18
C ILE A 68 -3.71 3.86 -7.99
N LYS A 69 -4.26 4.07 -6.78
CA LYS A 69 -5.07 5.27 -6.49
C LYS A 69 -4.25 6.55 -6.56
N GLU A 70 -3.03 6.54 -6.04
CA GLU A 70 -2.13 7.71 -6.08
C GLU A 70 -1.72 8.05 -7.52
N SER A 71 -1.45 7.02 -8.34
CA SER A 71 -1.23 7.18 -9.78
C SER A 71 -2.39 7.90 -10.47
N ILE A 72 -3.62 7.41 -10.30
CA ILE A 72 -4.82 7.98 -10.95
C ILE A 72 -5.07 9.43 -10.52
N LEU A 73 -4.89 9.74 -9.23
CA LEU A 73 -5.04 11.10 -8.72
C LEU A 73 -3.99 12.04 -9.31
N SER A 74 -2.74 11.58 -9.42
CA SER A 74 -1.66 12.39 -9.96
C SER A 74 -1.89 12.75 -11.43
N ASP A 75 -2.39 11.79 -12.22
CA ASP A 75 -2.70 12.00 -13.64
C ASP A 75 -3.85 13.00 -13.80
N GLN A 76 -4.92 12.88 -13.01
CA GLN A 76 -6.04 13.83 -13.03
C GLN A 76 -5.62 15.25 -12.62
N PHE A 77 -4.75 15.39 -11.62
CA PHE A 77 -4.24 16.71 -11.24
C PHE A 77 -3.40 17.36 -12.34
N GLU A 78 -2.63 16.57 -13.08
CA GLU A 78 -1.80 17.03 -14.18
C GLU A 78 -2.67 17.48 -15.37
N GLU A 79 -3.75 16.75 -15.67
CA GLU A 79 -4.78 17.15 -16.65
C GLU A 79 -5.53 18.42 -16.24
N ILE A 80 -5.97 18.54 -14.98
CA ILE A 80 -6.63 19.76 -14.49
C ILE A 80 -5.68 20.96 -14.59
N ARG A 81 -4.38 20.74 -14.32
CA ARG A 81 -3.37 21.80 -14.41
C ARG A 81 -3.10 22.21 -15.85
N SER A 82 -3.07 21.28 -16.81
CA SER A 82 -2.92 21.61 -18.23
C SER A 82 -4.13 22.38 -18.73
N LEU A 83 -5.35 21.92 -18.44
CA LEU A 83 -6.60 22.61 -18.77
C LEU A 83 -6.64 24.03 -18.19
N ARG A 84 -6.26 24.20 -16.92
CA ARG A 84 -6.19 25.52 -16.29
C ARG A 84 -5.18 26.44 -16.99
N LYS A 85 -4.05 25.90 -17.43
CA LYS A 85 -3.01 26.66 -18.14
C LYS A 85 -3.50 27.08 -19.52
N ASP A 86 -4.11 26.17 -20.27
CA ASP A 86 -4.67 26.45 -21.59
C ASP A 86 -5.76 27.52 -21.52
N ILE A 87 -6.68 27.42 -20.53
CA ILE A 87 -7.70 28.45 -20.28
C ILE A 87 -7.05 29.79 -19.96
N ASN A 88 -6.03 29.81 -19.12
CA ASN A 88 -5.35 31.06 -18.74
C ASN A 88 -4.56 31.67 -19.92
N ASP A 89 -3.98 30.85 -20.79
CA ASP A 89 -3.27 31.29 -22.00
C ASP A 89 -4.25 31.82 -23.07
N ILE A 90 -5.44 31.22 -23.18
CA ILE A 90 -6.57 31.73 -23.99
C ILE A 90 -7.07 33.07 -23.44
N LEU A 91 -7.30 33.17 -22.12
CA LEU A 91 -7.75 34.40 -21.46
C LEU A 91 -6.71 35.53 -21.55
N ARG A 92 -5.42 35.20 -21.56
CA ARG A 92 -4.33 36.17 -21.79
C ARG A 92 -4.18 36.58 -23.25
N GLY A 93 -5.03 36.09 -24.16
CA GLY A 93 -5.12 36.60 -25.52
C GLY A 93 -3.88 36.31 -26.36
N LYS A 94 -3.15 35.22 -26.10
CA LYS A 94 -2.07 34.80 -27.00
C LYS A 94 -2.64 34.05 -28.19
N LYS A 95 -3.35 34.77 -29.06
CA LYS A 95 -3.46 34.43 -30.48
C LYS A 95 -2.21 34.98 -31.16
N SER A 96 -1.23 34.11 -31.41
CA SER A 96 -0.41 34.13 -32.62
C SER A 96 0.44 32.88 -32.70
#